data_AF-A0A1S2LIP1-F1
#
_entry.id   AF-A0A1S2LIP1-F1
#
_cell.length_a   1.000
_cell.length_b   1.000
_cell.length_c   1.000
_cell.angle_alpha   90.00
_cell.angle_beta   90.00
_cell.angle_gamma   90.00
#
_symmetry.space_group_name_H-M   'P 1'
#
loop_
_entity.id
_entity.type
_entity.pdbx_description
1 polymer ?
#
loop_
_entity_poly.entity_id
_entity_poly.type
_entity_poly.pdbx_seq_one_letter_code
_entity_poly.pdbx_strand_id
1 'polypeptide(L)'
;MTLHWMHLLPVDRYVVRMNCFINEADKKIITLLYQPLIGAVAHSIYFALLSELENDQYTSTETTHKTLMTMLGIPLDKIYEERKKLEAIGLLNVYKKKQDDDITYLYQLQKPFSPLEFFKDDVLSVYLYNRVGKYRYLQLRERFTLDKINNEAFEEVTHSFSDVFTSLHHSEISSHQGEVAASLTLVEEKEIITNGEGESSYTILEEAFDFSLLLAHLSNLINPTKLLNNNVKDTIVRLAFVYRIDPLEMSKIVQDSLTQNDTVDLDELRVKVKNWYRFTHESEPPALGLRVHPEKFRIMVGKAPTSEEEEMILHYETVSPLTLLESKSSDGAKVPLTDMKIVEALILDYKLLPGVVNVLIDYILEINNMKLIKSYVEKIAGQWARKNIKTVKEAMDLAKEEYKNSGKLEKGVKEVAVTKEKQTTKRQNNNRYIKKDRLPKWLTEEKKEKNLVEDSDISKMKEELETKLKQLKLQRNREDS
;
A
#
# COMPACT_ATOMS: atom_id res chain seq x y z
N MET A 1 -27.39 -33.73 30.80
CA MET A 1 -26.33 -34.22 29.89
C MET A 1 -26.85 -34.10 28.46
N THR A 2 -26.42 -33.08 27.72
CA THR A 2 -26.76 -32.91 26.31
C THR A 2 -25.94 -33.90 25.50
N LEU A 3 -26.60 -34.81 24.78
CA LEU A 3 -25.94 -35.85 24.00
C LEU A 3 -25.15 -35.23 22.83
N HIS A 4 -23.83 -35.29 22.95
CA HIS A 4 -22.86 -34.65 22.07
C HIS A 4 -22.95 -35.10 20.59
N TRP A 5 -23.31 -36.37 20.36
CA TRP A 5 -23.45 -36.97 19.04
C TRP A 5 -24.54 -36.34 18.16
N MET A 6 -25.47 -35.56 18.73
CA MET A 6 -26.47 -34.81 17.95
C MET A 6 -25.90 -33.51 17.36
N HIS A 7 -24.76 -33.05 17.86
CA HIS A 7 -24.20 -31.74 17.53
C HIS A 7 -22.84 -31.80 16.86
N LEU A 8 -21.97 -32.75 17.22
CA LEU A 8 -20.62 -32.87 16.66
C LEU A 8 -20.23 -34.34 16.54
N LEU A 9 -19.66 -34.70 15.40
CA LEU A 9 -19.16 -36.04 15.11
C LEU A 9 -17.63 -36.03 14.96
N PRO A 10 -16.93 -37.13 15.26
CA PRO A 10 -15.47 -37.22 15.08
C PRO A 10 -15.00 -37.00 13.63
N VAL A 11 -15.88 -37.29 12.67
CA VAL A 11 -15.64 -37.12 11.23
C VAL A 11 -15.87 -35.69 10.74
N ASP A 12 -16.53 -34.85 11.53
CA ASP A 12 -16.78 -33.46 11.15
C ASP A 12 -15.44 -32.73 10.97
N ARG A 13 -15.37 -31.91 9.92
CA ARG A 13 -14.17 -31.14 9.61
C ARG A 13 -14.16 -29.81 10.35
N TYR A 14 -12.99 -29.29 10.67
CA TYR A 14 -12.83 -27.93 11.14
C TYR A 14 -11.64 -27.23 10.51
N VAL A 15 -11.69 -25.90 10.56
CA VAL A 15 -10.62 -24.99 10.18
C VAL A 15 -10.39 -24.05 11.35
N VAL A 16 -9.14 -23.83 11.73
CA VAL A 16 -8.76 -22.84 12.73
C VAL A 16 -8.39 -21.54 12.04
N ARG A 17 -8.86 -20.41 12.57
CA ARG A 17 -8.51 -19.07 12.10
C ARG A 17 -8.14 -18.20 13.28
N MET A 18 -7.15 -17.33 13.09
CA MET A 18 -6.75 -16.34 14.08
C MET A 18 -7.05 -14.93 13.56
N ASN A 19 -7.62 -14.07 14.42
CA ASN A 19 -7.91 -12.68 14.05
C ASN A 19 -6.74 -11.72 14.38
N CYS A 20 -5.95 -12.05 15.39
CA CYS A 20 -4.85 -11.23 15.90
C CYS A 20 -3.76 -12.15 16.47
N PHE A 21 -2.50 -11.77 16.29
CA PHE A 21 -1.37 -12.58 16.74
C PHE A 21 -1.32 -12.69 18.27
N ILE A 22 -1.10 -13.91 18.78
CA ILE A 22 -1.05 -14.20 20.22
C ILE A 22 0.42 -14.18 20.67
N ASN A 23 0.77 -13.16 21.44
CA ASN A 23 2.12 -12.94 21.96
C ASN A 23 2.43 -13.86 23.15
N GLU A 24 3.71 -13.98 23.52
CA GLU A 24 4.09 -14.74 24.72
C GLU A 24 3.41 -14.25 26.01
N ALA A 25 3.15 -12.95 26.08
CA ALA A 25 2.49 -12.38 27.22
C ALA A 25 1.00 -12.73 27.28
N ASP A 26 0.33 -12.86 26.12
CA ASP A 26 -1.03 -13.37 26.04
C ASP A 26 -1.09 -14.83 26.52
N LYS A 27 -0.08 -15.63 26.18
CA LYS A 27 0.06 -17.01 26.70
C LYS A 27 0.19 -17.02 28.23
N LYS A 28 0.93 -16.05 28.80
CA LYS A 28 1.03 -15.88 30.27
C LYS A 28 -0.31 -15.46 30.87
N ILE A 29 -1.05 -14.56 30.24
CA ILE A 29 -2.39 -14.14 30.68
C ILE A 29 -3.36 -15.32 30.69
N ILE A 30 -3.42 -16.10 29.61
CA ILE A 30 -4.28 -17.28 29.52
C ILE A 30 -3.93 -18.30 30.62
N THR A 31 -2.65 -18.51 30.87
CA THR A 31 -2.18 -19.47 31.87
C THR A 31 -2.42 -19.00 33.31
N LEU A 32 -2.20 -17.71 33.60
CA LEU A 32 -2.23 -17.19 34.97
C LEU A 32 -3.60 -16.68 35.39
N LEU A 33 -4.38 -16.11 34.47
CA LEU A 33 -5.68 -15.48 34.73
C LEU A 33 -6.84 -16.36 34.27
N TYR A 34 -6.78 -16.92 33.05
CA TYR A 34 -7.92 -17.69 32.51
C TYR A 34 -7.94 -19.16 32.95
N GLN A 35 -6.79 -19.84 33.04
CA GLN A 35 -6.73 -21.26 33.42
C GLN A 35 -7.41 -21.58 34.76
N PRO A 36 -7.29 -20.75 35.83
CA PRO A 36 -8.05 -20.97 37.07
C PRO A 36 -9.58 -20.93 36.89
N LEU A 37 -10.08 -20.28 35.84
CA LEU A 37 -11.50 -20.11 35.55
C LEU A 37 -12.05 -21.22 34.65
N ILE A 38 -11.31 -21.55 33.59
CA ILE A 38 -11.76 -22.51 32.55
C ILE A 38 -11.30 -23.95 32.84
N GLY A 39 -10.19 -24.12 33.56
CA GLY A 39 -9.57 -25.41 33.85
C GLY A 39 -8.46 -25.82 32.86
N ALA A 40 -7.69 -26.84 33.23
CA ALA A 40 -6.53 -27.28 32.46
C ALA A 40 -6.88 -27.87 31.08
N VAL A 41 -8.05 -28.50 30.93
CA VAL A 41 -8.46 -29.13 29.68
C VAL A 41 -8.83 -28.08 28.63
N ALA A 42 -9.67 -27.10 29.00
CA ALA A 42 -9.99 -25.97 28.12
C ALA A 42 -8.72 -25.17 27.71
N HIS A 43 -7.80 -24.94 28.65
CA HIS A 43 -6.48 -24.37 28.35
C HIS A 43 -5.73 -25.20 27.30
N SER A 44 -5.64 -26.52 27.49
CA SER A 44 -4.95 -27.42 26.55
C SER A 44 -5.60 -27.41 25.16
N ILE A 45 -6.93 -27.37 25.08
CA ILE A 45 -7.66 -27.26 23.79
C ILE A 45 -7.30 -25.96 23.08
N TYR A 46 -7.29 -24.83 23.78
CA TYR A 46 -6.93 -23.55 23.18
C TYR A 46 -5.52 -23.57 22.59
N PHE A 47 -4.54 -24.11 23.34
CA PHE A 47 -3.16 -24.24 22.86
C PHE A 47 -2.99 -25.28 21.75
N ALA A 48 -3.77 -26.36 21.75
CA ALA A 48 -3.78 -27.33 20.66
C ALA A 48 -4.27 -26.69 19.36
N LEU A 49 -5.40 -25.96 19.41
CA LEU A 49 -5.90 -25.19 18.26
C LEU A 49 -4.90 -24.13 17.81
N LEU A 50 -4.23 -23.46 18.75
CA LEU A 50 -3.17 -22.50 18.43
C LEU A 50 -1.98 -23.15 17.71
N SER A 51 -1.61 -24.38 18.09
CA SER A 51 -0.49 -25.11 17.46
C SER A 51 -0.80 -25.67 16.08
N GLU A 52 -2.07 -25.75 15.69
CA GLU A 52 -2.47 -26.15 14.33
C GLU A 52 -2.31 -25.01 13.31
N LEU A 53 -2.10 -23.78 13.77
CA LEU A 53 -1.75 -22.66 12.91
C LEU A 53 -0.26 -22.75 12.60
N GLU A 54 0.08 -22.91 11.32
CA GLU A 54 1.47 -22.84 10.86
C GLU A 54 2.01 -21.42 11.06
N ASN A 55 3.31 -21.29 11.37
CA ASN A 55 3.97 -19.98 11.45
C ASN A 55 3.73 -19.23 10.12
N ASP A 56 3.37 -17.95 10.21
CA ASP A 56 3.01 -17.05 9.10
C ASP A 56 1.65 -17.27 8.42
N GLN A 57 0.82 -18.22 8.89
CA GLN A 57 -0.54 -18.43 8.39
C GLN A 57 -1.62 -18.08 9.43
N TYR A 58 -2.60 -17.27 9.01
CA TYR A 58 -3.74 -16.88 9.85
C TYR A 58 -4.90 -17.89 9.81
N THR A 59 -4.80 -18.93 8.99
CA THR A 59 -5.82 -19.97 8.80
C THR A 59 -5.15 -21.32 8.62
N SER A 60 -5.65 -22.37 9.28
CA SER A 60 -5.15 -23.74 9.15
C SER A 60 -5.76 -24.45 7.94
N THR A 61 -5.19 -25.59 7.58
CA THR A 61 -5.84 -26.54 6.66
C THR A 61 -7.07 -27.20 7.32
N GLU A 62 -7.97 -27.75 6.49
CA GLU A 62 -9.12 -28.52 6.97
C GLU A 62 -8.64 -29.82 7.65
N THR A 63 -8.94 -29.96 8.93
CA THR A 63 -8.63 -31.15 9.73
C THR A 63 -9.91 -31.77 10.30
N THR A 64 -9.82 -32.97 10.88
CA THR A 64 -10.97 -33.67 11.49
C THR A 64 -10.86 -33.64 13.01
N HIS A 65 -12.01 -33.64 13.70
CA HIS A 65 -12.03 -33.67 15.16
C HIS A 65 -11.34 -34.91 15.76
N LYS A 66 -11.25 -36.01 15.02
CA LYS A 66 -10.46 -37.17 15.39
C LYS A 66 -8.98 -36.85 15.61
N THR A 67 -8.41 -35.93 14.83
CA THR A 67 -7.02 -35.47 15.00
C THR A 67 -6.86 -34.77 16.34
N LEU A 68 -7.76 -33.83 16.66
CA LEU A 68 -7.78 -33.12 17.95
C LEU A 68 -7.94 -34.07 19.15
N MET A 69 -8.82 -35.07 19.03
CA MET A 69 -8.99 -36.12 20.05
C MET A 69 -7.69 -36.91 20.27
N THR A 70 -7.00 -37.26 19.17
CA THR A 70 -5.76 -38.04 19.23
C THR A 70 -4.63 -37.20 19.83
N MET A 71 -4.55 -35.91 19.49
CA MET A 71 -3.56 -34.98 20.00
C MET A 71 -3.70 -34.75 21.51
N LEU A 72 -4.93 -34.50 21.98
CA LEU A 72 -5.20 -34.23 23.39
C LEU A 72 -5.31 -35.50 24.24
N GLY A 73 -5.59 -36.66 23.63
CA GLY A 73 -5.87 -37.91 24.34
C GLY A 73 -7.20 -37.90 25.10
N ILE A 74 -8.19 -37.13 24.64
CA ILE A 74 -9.45 -36.88 25.34
C ILE A 74 -10.65 -37.23 24.43
N PRO A 75 -11.74 -37.82 24.97
CA PRO A 75 -12.93 -38.12 24.19
C PRO A 75 -13.65 -36.85 23.72
N LEU A 76 -14.39 -36.96 22.60
CA LEU A 76 -15.03 -35.81 21.96
C LEU A 76 -16.08 -35.13 22.85
N ASP A 77 -16.79 -35.89 23.67
CA ASP A 77 -17.77 -35.37 24.64
C ASP A 77 -17.13 -34.32 25.57
N LYS A 78 -15.94 -34.64 26.08
CA LYS A 78 -15.17 -33.75 26.96
C LYS A 78 -14.64 -32.54 26.20
N ILE A 79 -14.14 -32.74 24.98
CA ILE A 79 -13.69 -31.63 24.13
C ILE A 79 -14.84 -30.64 23.91
N TYR A 80 -16.05 -31.12 23.65
CA TYR A 80 -17.20 -30.26 23.43
C TYR A 80 -17.68 -29.52 24.67
N GLU A 81 -17.70 -30.16 25.84
CA GLU A 81 -18.01 -29.49 27.12
C GLU A 81 -17.00 -28.37 27.42
N GLU A 82 -15.71 -28.64 27.22
CA GLU A 82 -14.64 -27.69 27.52
C GLU A 82 -14.54 -26.58 26.44
N ARG A 83 -14.85 -26.90 25.18
CA ARG A 83 -14.99 -25.92 24.09
C ARG A 83 -16.06 -24.89 24.41
N LYS A 84 -17.21 -25.30 24.98
CA LYS A 84 -18.25 -24.37 25.44
C LYS A 84 -17.75 -23.38 26.50
N LYS A 85 -16.78 -23.75 27.33
CA LYS A 85 -16.18 -22.82 28.29
C LYS A 85 -15.31 -21.77 27.60
N LEU A 86 -14.55 -22.18 26.58
CA LEU A 86 -13.76 -21.25 25.75
C LEU A 86 -14.67 -20.29 24.98
N GLU A 87 -15.80 -20.78 24.47
CA GLU A 87 -16.85 -19.96 23.85
C GLU A 87 -17.44 -18.97 24.86
N ALA A 88 -17.85 -19.45 26.04
CA ALA A 88 -18.50 -18.63 27.06
C ALA A 88 -17.62 -17.51 27.63
N ILE A 89 -16.31 -17.73 27.72
CA ILE A 89 -15.36 -16.73 28.22
C ILE A 89 -14.81 -15.82 27.11
N GLY A 90 -15.21 -16.03 25.85
CA GLY A 90 -14.84 -15.19 24.71
C GLY A 90 -13.48 -15.50 24.08
N LEU A 91 -12.83 -16.63 24.40
CA LEU A 91 -11.54 -17.02 23.82
C LEU A 91 -11.68 -17.74 22.47
N LEU A 92 -12.88 -18.23 22.14
CA LEU A 92 -13.14 -18.98 20.91
C LEU A 92 -14.51 -18.64 20.34
N ASN A 93 -14.55 -18.21 19.08
CA ASN A 93 -15.80 -18.12 18.33
C ASN A 93 -15.93 -19.35 17.41
N VAL A 94 -17.12 -19.95 17.40
CA VAL A 94 -17.39 -21.15 16.61
C VAL A 94 -18.49 -20.86 15.58
N TYR A 95 -18.18 -21.10 14.31
CA TYR A 95 -19.15 -21.04 13.22
C TYR A 95 -19.33 -22.42 12.60
N LYS A 96 -20.53 -22.68 12.06
CA LYS A 96 -20.87 -23.96 11.42
C LYS A 96 -21.40 -23.70 10.01
N LYS A 97 -20.83 -24.39 9.02
CA LYS A 97 -21.29 -24.41 7.63
C LYS A 97 -21.81 -25.81 7.30
N LYS A 98 -22.98 -25.91 6.68
CA LYS A 98 -23.55 -27.17 6.18
C LYS A 98 -23.64 -27.09 4.66
N GLN A 99 -23.01 -28.03 3.95
CA GLN A 99 -22.98 -28.06 2.48
C GLN A 99 -23.12 -29.51 2.01
N ASP A 100 -24.18 -29.83 1.26
CA ASP A 100 -24.45 -31.16 0.68
C ASP A 100 -24.10 -32.35 1.60
N ASP A 101 -24.61 -32.29 2.83
CA ASP A 101 -24.46 -33.28 3.93
C ASP A 101 -23.14 -33.26 4.71
N ASP A 102 -22.13 -32.52 4.25
CA ASP A 102 -20.90 -32.28 5.00
C ASP A 102 -21.04 -31.08 5.97
N ILE A 103 -20.59 -31.28 7.21
CA ILE A 103 -20.52 -30.24 8.24
C ILE A 103 -19.06 -29.81 8.42
N THR A 104 -18.82 -28.51 8.24
CA THR A 104 -17.52 -27.89 8.50
C THR A 104 -17.63 -26.83 9.59
N TYR A 105 -16.75 -26.88 10.58
CA TYR A 105 -16.64 -25.90 11.65
C TYR A 105 -15.52 -24.90 11.36
N LEU A 106 -15.73 -23.65 11.75
CA LEU A 106 -14.69 -22.62 11.77
C LEU A 106 -14.45 -22.21 13.22
N TYR A 107 -13.24 -22.49 13.70
CA TYR A 107 -12.77 -22.14 15.04
C TYR A 107 -11.92 -20.89 14.97
N GLN A 108 -12.52 -19.76 15.34
CA GLN A 108 -11.85 -18.48 15.33
C GLN A 108 -11.31 -18.15 16.73
N LEU A 109 -9.99 -18.26 16.90
CA LEU A 109 -9.30 -17.93 18.14
C LEU A 109 -9.29 -16.41 18.37
N GLN A 110 -9.64 -16.02 19.60
CA GLN A 110 -9.59 -14.64 20.07
C GLN A 110 -8.42 -14.44 21.02
N LYS A 111 -7.85 -13.23 21.03
CA LYS A 111 -6.85 -12.83 22.02
C LYS A 111 -7.51 -12.73 23.42
N PRO A 112 -6.79 -13.05 24.50
CA PRO A 112 -7.28 -12.76 25.84
C PRO A 112 -7.40 -11.24 26.02
N PHE A 113 -8.18 -10.83 27.01
CA PHE A 113 -8.16 -9.44 27.46
C PHE A 113 -6.78 -9.06 27.97
N SER A 114 -6.44 -7.78 27.79
CA SER A 114 -5.27 -7.22 28.45
C SER A 114 -5.42 -7.35 29.98
N PRO A 115 -4.32 -7.35 30.75
CA PRO A 115 -4.42 -7.43 32.20
C PRO A 115 -5.30 -6.31 32.78
N LEU A 116 -5.24 -5.11 32.18
CA LEU A 116 -6.08 -3.97 32.56
C LEU A 116 -7.56 -4.28 32.36
N GLU A 117 -7.96 -4.68 31.15
CA GLU A 117 -9.35 -5.01 30.82
C GLU A 117 -9.86 -6.16 31.68
N PHE A 118 -9.03 -7.19 31.91
CA PHE A 118 -9.39 -8.34 32.73
C PHE A 118 -9.67 -7.97 34.18
N PHE A 119 -8.83 -7.13 34.80
CA PHE A 119 -9.02 -6.72 36.20
C PHE A 119 -10.08 -5.61 36.36
N LYS A 120 -10.35 -4.84 35.31
CA LYS A 120 -11.43 -3.84 35.26
C LYS A 120 -12.80 -4.48 35.04
N ASP A 121 -12.86 -5.65 34.41
CA ASP A 121 -14.10 -6.38 34.21
C ASP A 121 -14.68 -6.90 35.54
N ASP A 122 -15.90 -6.47 35.86
CA ASP A 122 -16.56 -6.78 37.15
C ASP A 122 -16.91 -8.27 37.30
N VAL A 123 -16.98 -9.04 36.21
CA VAL A 123 -17.37 -10.45 36.25
C VAL A 123 -16.14 -11.35 36.38
N LEU A 124 -15.16 -11.19 35.49
CA LEU A 124 -13.95 -12.01 35.44
C LEU A 124 -13.05 -11.78 36.65
N SER A 125 -12.91 -10.53 37.09
CA SER A 125 -12.09 -10.20 38.26
C SER A 125 -12.67 -10.80 39.55
N VAL A 126 -13.98 -10.69 39.76
CA VAL A 126 -14.68 -11.28 40.92
C VAL A 126 -14.70 -12.81 40.83
N TYR A 127 -14.91 -13.37 39.64
CA TYR A 127 -14.88 -14.82 39.44
C TYR A 127 -13.49 -15.40 39.72
N LEU A 128 -12.42 -14.72 39.29
CA LEU A 128 -11.04 -15.10 39.63
C LEU A 128 -10.80 -15.01 41.13
N TYR A 129 -11.17 -13.89 41.76
CA TYR A 129 -11.04 -13.70 43.21
C TYR A 129 -11.69 -14.84 44.01
N ASN A 130 -12.91 -15.24 43.63
CA ASN A 130 -13.63 -16.34 44.29
C ASN A 130 -12.97 -17.70 44.07
N ARG A 131 -12.29 -17.91 42.93
CA ARG A 131 -11.62 -19.18 42.61
C ARG A 131 -10.25 -19.33 43.26
N VAL A 132 -9.43 -18.28 43.25
CA VAL A 132 -8.04 -18.34 43.73
C VAL A 132 -7.86 -17.83 45.17
N GLY A 133 -8.84 -17.10 45.68
CA GLY A 133 -8.81 -16.48 47.01
C GLY A 133 -7.99 -15.18 47.06
N LYS A 134 -8.23 -14.40 48.12
CA LYS A 134 -7.68 -13.04 48.30
C LYS A 134 -6.17 -12.95 48.11
N TYR A 135 -5.42 -13.82 48.79
CA TYR A 135 -3.95 -13.76 48.80
C TYR A 135 -3.37 -13.98 47.40
N ARG A 136 -3.79 -15.06 46.72
CA ARG A 136 -3.30 -15.39 45.37
C ARG A 136 -3.79 -14.40 44.32
N TYR A 137 -4.99 -13.85 44.49
CA TYR A 137 -5.50 -12.79 43.62
C TYR A 137 -4.63 -11.53 43.70
N LEU A 138 -4.24 -11.10 44.90
CA LEU A 138 -3.36 -9.94 45.08
C LEU A 138 -1.98 -10.18 44.46
N GLN A 139 -1.40 -11.37 44.64
CA GLN A 139 -0.13 -11.75 44.00
C GLN A 139 -0.21 -11.73 42.46
N LEU A 140 -1.31 -12.25 41.90
CA LEU A 140 -1.53 -12.21 40.45
C LEU A 140 -1.65 -10.77 39.96
N ARG A 141 -2.38 -9.93 40.69
CA ARG A 141 -2.52 -8.51 40.36
C ARG A 141 -1.18 -7.78 40.40
N GLU A 142 -0.40 -7.96 41.47
CA GLU A 142 0.93 -7.38 41.63
C GLU A 142 1.88 -7.76 40.47
N ARG A 143 1.80 -9.00 40.01
CA ARG A 143 2.62 -9.48 38.89
C ARG A 143 2.34 -8.75 37.56
N PHE A 144 1.15 -8.19 37.39
CA PHE A 144 0.75 -7.45 36.19
C PHE A 144 0.68 -5.93 36.41
N THR A 145 1.09 -5.43 37.57
CA THR A 145 1.18 -3.99 37.87
C THR A 145 2.64 -3.57 38.02
N LEU A 146 2.97 -2.35 37.59
CA LEU A 146 4.24 -1.70 37.90
C LEU A 146 4.03 -0.60 38.92
N ASP A 147 5.03 -0.40 39.77
CA ASP A 147 5.09 0.77 40.63
C ASP A 147 5.24 2.02 39.76
N LYS A 148 4.39 3.01 40.02
CA LYS A 148 4.52 4.31 39.35
C LYS A 148 5.86 4.93 39.76
N ILE A 149 6.70 5.23 38.78
CA ILE A 149 7.90 6.04 39.00
C ILE A 149 7.42 7.44 39.35
N ASN A 150 7.87 7.98 40.48
CA ASN A 150 7.59 9.38 40.81
C ASN A 150 8.47 10.27 39.91
N ASN A 151 7.89 10.77 38.82
CA ASN A 151 8.59 11.64 37.86
C ASN A 151 8.96 13.01 38.46
N GLU A 152 8.53 13.34 39.69
CA GLU A 152 8.94 14.58 40.36
C GLU A 152 10.45 14.67 40.64
N ALA A 153 11.15 13.53 40.73
CA ALA A 153 12.59 13.47 40.93
C ALA A 153 13.39 13.37 39.63
N PHE A 154 12.72 13.26 38.48
CA PHE A 154 13.35 13.02 37.18
C PHE A 154 12.97 14.13 36.20
N GLU A 155 13.98 14.81 35.67
CA GLU A 155 13.80 15.74 34.56
C GLU A 155 13.78 14.95 33.25
N GLU A 156 12.77 15.16 32.43
CA GLU A 156 12.69 14.54 31.11
C GLU A 156 13.69 15.21 30.16
N VAL A 157 14.75 14.50 29.80
CA VAL A 157 15.80 14.94 28.86
C VAL A 157 15.67 14.26 27.48
N THR A 158 14.49 13.68 27.21
CA THR A 158 14.19 13.02 25.93
C THR A 158 14.18 14.07 24.83
N HIS A 159 15.08 13.95 23.85
CA HIS A 159 15.10 14.86 22.72
C HIS A 159 13.97 14.50 21.74
N SER A 160 13.31 15.51 21.19
CA SER A 160 12.31 15.28 20.14
C SER A 160 12.99 14.75 18.88
N PHE A 161 12.25 14.00 18.06
CA PHE A 161 12.74 13.50 16.79
C PHE A 161 13.26 14.66 15.90
N SER A 162 12.58 15.81 15.95
CA SER A 162 12.94 17.03 15.24
C SER A 162 14.29 17.62 15.68
N ASP A 163 14.67 17.43 16.94
CA ASP A 163 15.91 17.97 17.52
C ASP A 163 17.15 17.21 17.04
N VAL A 164 17.00 15.91 16.77
CA VAL A 164 18.12 15.02 16.40
C VAL A 164 18.15 14.76 14.90
N PHE A 165 17.00 14.70 14.23
CA PHE A 165 16.89 14.34 12.82
C PHE A 165 16.39 15.52 11.98
N THR A 166 17.29 16.46 11.69
CA THR A 166 17.07 17.60 10.78
C THR A 166 16.98 17.22 9.29
N SER A 167 16.93 15.93 8.93
CA SER A 167 17.17 15.48 7.55
C SER A 167 16.23 14.39 7.07
N LEU A 168 14.94 14.47 7.39
CA LEU A 168 13.93 13.75 6.61
C LEU A 168 13.54 14.58 5.38
N HIS A 169 14.04 14.19 4.22
CA HIS A 169 13.52 14.69 2.95
C HIS A 169 12.08 14.15 2.77
N HIS A 170 11.18 14.99 2.26
CA HIS A 170 9.72 14.77 2.09
C HIS A 170 9.31 13.43 1.43
N SER A 171 10.25 12.75 0.76
CA SER A 171 10.11 11.44 0.13
C SER A 171 9.96 10.26 1.12
N GLU A 172 10.47 10.36 2.34
CA GLU A 172 10.48 9.23 3.29
C GLU A 172 9.18 9.16 4.11
N ILE A 173 8.61 10.31 4.47
CA ILE A 173 7.41 10.44 5.33
C ILE A 173 6.10 10.09 4.59
N SER A 174 6.04 10.37 3.28
CA SER A 174 4.79 10.27 2.51
C SER A 174 4.36 8.83 2.19
N SER A 175 5.19 7.82 2.45
CA SER A 175 4.97 6.45 1.99
C SER A 175 4.35 5.49 3.03
N HIS A 176 4.10 5.98 4.25
CA HIS A 176 3.54 5.17 5.35
C HIS A 176 2.27 5.74 6.01
N GLN A 177 1.85 6.97 5.68
CA GLN A 177 0.72 7.62 6.36
C GLN A 177 -0.68 7.24 5.84
N GLY A 178 -0.77 6.48 4.75
CA GLY A 178 -2.05 6.14 4.11
C GLY A 178 -2.90 5.09 4.83
N GLU A 179 -2.30 4.22 5.64
CA GLU A 179 -2.99 3.06 6.23
C GLU A 179 -3.03 3.04 7.77
N VAL A 180 -2.29 3.90 8.47
CA VAL A 180 -2.11 3.80 9.94
C VAL A 180 -3.04 4.74 10.73
N ALA A 181 -3.60 5.76 10.09
CA ALA A 181 -4.37 6.82 10.77
C ALA A 181 -5.81 6.45 11.17
N ALA A 182 -6.31 5.26 10.82
CA ALA A 182 -7.71 4.89 11.04
C ALA A 182 -7.99 4.07 12.31
N SER A 183 -6.96 3.68 13.08
CA SER A 183 -7.12 2.63 14.11
C SER A 183 -6.84 3.05 15.55
N LEU A 184 -6.49 4.30 15.86
CA LEU A 184 -6.01 4.67 17.20
C LEU A 184 -6.75 5.88 17.76
N THR A 185 -7.79 5.61 18.53
CA THR A 185 -8.28 6.53 19.57
C THR A 185 -8.92 5.71 20.68
N LEU A 186 -8.32 5.68 21.87
CA LEU A 186 -9.05 5.57 23.15
C LEU A 186 -8.29 6.31 24.25
N VAL A 187 -9.09 7.01 25.07
CA VAL A 187 -8.70 8.02 26.06
C VAL A 187 -8.27 7.41 27.42
N GLU A 188 -7.37 8.15 28.05
CA GLU A 188 -6.67 8.08 29.34
C GLU A 188 -7.45 7.54 30.56
N GLU A 189 -6.78 6.80 31.46
CA GLU A 189 -6.00 7.35 32.60
C GLU A 189 -5.52 6.18 33.53
N LYS A 190 -4.18 6.06 33.67
CA LYS A 190 -3.34 5.07 34.41
C LYS A 190 -2.67 4.00 33.54
N GLU A 191 -1.33 4.00 33.57
CA GLU A 191 -0.48 3.04 32.85
C GLU A 191 -0.41 1.67 33.52
N ILE A 192 -0.63 0.63 32.71
CA ILE A 192 -0.39 -0.78 33.01
C ILE A 192 0.37 -1.34 31.80
N ILE A 193 1.30 -2.27 32.04
CA ILE A 193 2.15 -2.91 31.02
C ILE A 193 1.29 -3.39 29.83
N THR A 194 1.39 -2.70 28.70
CA THR A 194 0.83 -3.16 27.42
C THR A 194 1.85 -4.04 26.73
N ASN A 195 1.43 -5.22 26.28
CA ASN A 195 2.26 -6.05 25.40
C ASN A 195 2.05 -5.58 23.97
N GLY A 196 2.84 -4.59 23.58
CA GLY A 196 3.08 -4.27 22.18
C GLY A 196 1.99 -3.47 21.49
N GLU A 197 1.59 -2.33 22.07
CA GLU A 197 1.21 -1.11 21.34
C GLU A 197 1.62 0.07 22.23
N GLY A 198 2.93 0.16 22.53
CA GLY A 198 3.48 1.41 23.05
C GLY A 198 3.41 2.44 21.94
N GLU A 199 2.55 3.43 22.09
CA GLU A 199 2.45 4.59 21.21
C GLU A 199 3.78 5.35 21.20
N SER A 200 4.72 4.96 20.33
CA SER A 200 5.65 5.94 19.76
C SER A 200 4.87 6.72 18.71
N SER A 201 3.86 7.49 19.14
CA SER A 201 3.25 8.49 18.28
C SER A 201 4.32 9.55 18.07
N TYR A 202 4.88 9.58 16.87
CA TYR A 202 5.81 10.64 16.50
C TYR A 202 5.05 11.96 16.52
N THR A 203 5.19 12.74 17.61
CA THR A 203 4.71 14.12 17.79
C THR A 203 5.43 15.11 16.85
N ILE A 204 5.85 14.67 15.66
CA ILE A 204 6.61 15.47 14.68
C ILE A 204 5.73 16.57 14.07
N LEU A 205 4.39 16.42 14.11
CA LEU A 205 3.48 17.27 13.36
C LEU A 205 2.82 18.38 14.18
N GLU A 206 2.62 18.21 15.49
CA GLU A 206 1.94 19.24 16.30
C GLU A 206 2.81 20.46 16.58
N GLU A 207 4.14 20.31 16.68
CA GLU A 207 5.04 21.42 17.05
C GLU A 207 5.27 22.45 15.91
N ALA A 208 5.02 22.08 14.65
CA ALA A 208 5.29 22.97 13.52
C ALA A 208 4.17 24.01 13.27
N PHE A 209 2.97 23.83 13.85
CA PHE A 209 1.81 24.67 13.58
C PHE A 209 1.28 25.33 14.86
N ASP A 210 1.38 26.66 14.95
CA ASP A 210 0.95 27.41 16.12
C ASP A 210 -0.59 27.53 16.19
N PHE A 211 -1.20 26.55 16.89
CA PHE A 211 -2.63 26.54 17.16
C PHE A 211 -3.09 27.68 18.08
N SER A 212 -2.20 28.21 18.92
CA SER A 212 -2.55 29.31 19.82
C SER A 212 -2.84 30.58 19.01
N LEU A 213 -2.06 30.81 17.95
CA LEU A 213 -2.25 31.93 17.03
C LEU A 213 -3.50 31.74 16.17
N LEU A 214 -3.75 30.52 15.68
CA LEU A 214 -4.99 30.20 14.97
C LEU A 214 -6.22 30.49 15.84
N LEU A 215 -6.22 30.01 17.09
CA LEU A 215 -7.31 30.23 18.05
C LEU A 215 -7.52 31.70 18.38
N ALA A 216 -6.44 32.48 18.52
CA ALA A 216 -6.52 33.91 18.78
C ALA A 216 -7.15 34.71 17.63
N HIS A 217 -7.08 34.19 16.39
CA HIS A 217 -7.67 34.83 15.21
C HIS A 217 -9.07 34.29 14.87
N LEU A 218 -9.52 33.23 15.54
CA LEU A 218 -10.91 32.79 15.43
C LEU A 218 -11.84 33.78 16.15
N SER A 219 -12.99 34.07 15.54
CA SER A 219 -14.02 34.91 16.15
C SER A 219 -14.44 34.34 17.51
N ASN A 220 -14.57 35.21 18.53
CA ASN A 220 -15.04 34.87 19.87
C ASN A 220 -16.45 34.23 19.90
N LEU A 221 -17.16 34.22 18.78
CA LEU A 221 -18.48 33.59 18.61
C LEU A 221 -18.40 32.09 18.29
N ILE A 222 -17.21 31.58 17.93
CA ILE A 222 -17.01 30.18 17.56
C ILE A 222 -16.51 29.42 18.78
N ASN A 223 -17.11 28.26 19.07
CA ASN A 223 -16.68 27.43 20.20
C ASN A 223 -15.46 26.57 19.81
N PRO A 224 -14.24 26.87 20.29
CA PRO A 224 -13.02 26.21 19.83
C PRO A 224 -12.98 24.73 20.21
N THR A 225 -13.63 24.35 21.31
CA THR A 225 -13.64 22.97 21.83
C THR A 225 -14.51 22.02 21.02
N LYS A 226 -15.57 22.54 20.35
CA LYS A 226 -16.41 21.76 19.44
C LYS A 226 -15.85 21.74 18.01
N LEU A 227 -15.16 22.81 17.63
CA LEU A 227 -14.59 22.98 16.30
C LEU A 227 -13.34 22.10 16.07
N LEU A 228 -12.40 22.12 17.03
CA LEU A 228 -11.08 21.51 16.90
C LEU A 228 -11.05 20.10 17.49
N ASN A 229 -11.79 19.19 16.86
CA ASN A 229 -11.61 17.76 17.10
C ASN A 229 -10.19 17.34 16.64
N ASN A 230 -9.61 16.28 17.23
CA ASN A 230 -8.27 15.80 16.88
C ASN A 230 -8.13 15.53 15.38
N ASN A 231 -9.17 14.98 14.75
CA ASN A 231 -9.23 14.79 13.30
C ASN A 231 -9.11 16.09 12.50
N VAL A 232 -9.76 17.17 12.96
CA VAL A 232 -9.74 18.48 12.32
C VAL A 232 -8.36 19.13 12.50
N LYS A 233 -7.80 19.07 13.71
CA LYS A 233 -6.44 19.55 14.01
C LYS A 233 -5.41 18.88 13.09
N ASP A 234 -5.43 17.55 13.01
CA ASP A 234 -4.56 16.77 12.13
C ASP A 234 -4.68 17.19 10.66
N THR A 235 -5.91 17.39 10.17
CA THR A 235 -6.11 17.85 8.80
C THR A 235 -5.61 19.27 8.58
N ILE A 236 -5.78 20.16 9.56
CA ILE A 236 -5.28 21.54 9.51
C ILE A 236 -3.76 21.51 9.44
N VAL A 237 -3.07 20.75 10.29
CA VAL A 237 -1.61 20.62 10.25
C VAL A 237 -1.14 20.11 8.89
N ARG A 238 -1.76 19.03 8.38
CA ARG A 238 -1.40 18.45 7.08
C ARG A 238 -1.60 19.45 5.95
N LEU A 239 -2.71 20.19 5.93
CA LEU A 239 -3.01 21.17 4.90
C LEU A 239 -2.10 22.40 5.02
N ALA A 240 -1.87 22.89 6.23
CA ALA A 240 -0.95 24.00 6.50
C ALA A 240 0.47 23.65 6.05
N PHE A 241 0.92 22.42 6.30
CA PHE A 241 2.21 21.93 5.86
C PHE A 241 2.29 21.79 4.34
N VAL A 242 1.29 21.14 3.71
CA VAL A 242 1.27 20.87 2.26
C VAL A 242 1.19 22.16 1.43
N TYR A 243 0.39 23.13 1.88
CA TYR A 243 0.15 24.37 1.15
C TYR A 243 0.92 25.58 1.73
N ARG A 244 1.79 25.35 2.73
CA ARG A 244 2.55 26.38 3.46
C ARG A 244 1.67 27.56 3.91
N ILE A 245 0.57 27.24 4.58
CA ILE A 245 -0.42 28.23 5.00
C ILE A 245 -0.07 28.69 6.42
N ASP A 246 0.10 30.00 6.57
CA ASP A 246 0.32 30.60 7.89
C ASP A 246 -0.90 30.42 8.81
N PRO A 247 -0.72 30.30 10.14
CA PRO A 247 -1.82 30.10 11.08
C PRO A 247 -2.95 31.13 10.96
N LEU A 248 -2.60 32.37 10.60
CA LEU A 248 -3.56 33.46 10.39
C LEU A 248 -4.42 33.23 9.13
N GLU A 249 -3.83 32.80 8.02
CA GLU A 249 -4.58 32.53 6.79
C GLU A 249 -5.42 31.27 6.92
N MET A 250 -4.89 30.25 7.60
CA MET A 250 -5.62 29.03 7.90
C MET A 250 -6.86 29.30 8.75
N SER A 251 -6.79 30.23 9.71
CA SER A 251 -7.95 30.59 10.53
C SER A 251 -9.11 31.17 9.70
N LYS A 252 -8.83 31.98 8.68
CA LYS A 252 -9.85 32.53 7.76
C LYS A 252 -10.49 31.42 6.93
N ILE A 253 -9.68 30.51 6.40
CA ILE A 253 -10.16 29.36 5.61
C ILE A 253 -11.04 28.44 6.47
N VAL A 254 -10.65 28.23 7.73
CA VAL A 254 -11.44 27.46 8.71
C VAL A 254 -12.76 28.16 9.00
N GLN A 255 -12.77 29.48 9.22
CA GLN A 255 -14.00 30.28 9.39
C GLN A 255 -14.93 30.16 8.19
N ASP A 256 -14.38 30.27 6.98
CA ASP A 256 -15.18 30.14 5.76
C ASP A 256 -15.78 28.74 5.68
N SER A 257 -15.06 27.68 6.09
CA SER A 257 -15.50 26.27 6.07
C SER A 257 -16.47 25.87 7.18
N LEU A 258 -16.96 26.82 7.99
CA LEU A 258 -17.93 26.55 9.04
C LEU A 258 -19.31 26.24 8.45
N THR A 259 -19.90 25.14 8.91
CA THR A 259 -21.31 24.84 8.69
C THR A 259 -22.20 25.59 9.69
N GLN A 260 -23.52 25.64 9.44
CA GLN A 260 -24.50 26.33 10.29
C GLN A 260 -24.52 25.88 11.77
N ASN A 261 -23.87 24.75 12.09
CA ASN A 261 -23.83 24.14 13.43
C ASN A 261 -22.44 24.25 14.09
N ASP A 262 -21.56 25.15 13.65
CA ASP A 262 -20.18 25.32 14.15
C ASP A 262 -19.30 24.07 13.99
N THR A 263 -19.59 23.22 13.01
CA THR A 263 -18.78 22.04 12.66
C THR A 263 -18.02 22.25 11.36
N VAL A 264 -16.79 21.71 11.25
CA VAL A 264 -16.00 21.76 10.01
C VAL A 264 -16.21 20.47 9.23
N ASP A 265 -16.67 20.59 7.98
CA ASP A 265 -16.60 19.50 7.02
C ASP A 265 -15.17 19.42 6.44
N LEU A 266 -14.54 18.26 6.58
CA LEU A 266 -13.17 18.02 6.13
C LEU A 266 -13.03 18.14 4.61
N ASP A 267 -14.05 17.75 3.86
CA ASP A 267 -14.01 17.83 2.40
C ASP A 267 -14.20 19.27 1.93
N GLU A 268 -15.08 20.02 2.58
CA GLU A 268 -15.27 21.44 2.31
C GLU A 268 -14.01 22.26 2.67
N LEU A 269 -13.36 21.96 3.79
CA LEU A 269 -12.09 22.57 4.19
C LEU A 269 -11.01 22.35 3.13
N ARG A 270 -10.87 21.13 2.59
CA ARG A 270 -9.91 20.82 1.52
C ARG A 270 -10.19 21.60 0.24
N VAL A 271 -11.46 21.73 -0.14
CA VAL A 271 -11.86 22.52 -1.32
C VAL A 271 -11.53 24.00 -1.11
N LYS A 272 -11.82 24.54 0.08
CA LYS A 272 -11.52 25.94 0.42
C LYS A 272 -10.03 26.23 0.50
N VAL A 273 -9.24 25.35 1.08
CA VAL A 273 -7.76 25.43 1.05
C VAL A 273 -7.23 25.41 -0.39
N LYS A 274 -7.75 24.50 -1.23
CA LYS A 274 -7.36 24.41 -2.65
C LYS A 274 -7.73 25.68 -3.41
N ASN A 275 -8.88 26.29 -3.13
CA ASN A 275 -9.34 27.53 -3.75
C ASN A 275 -8.56 28.75 -3.26
N TRP A 276 -8.28 28.84 -1.96
CA TRP A 276 -7.43 29.88 -1.38
C TRP A 276 -6.04 29.86 -2.01
N TYR A 277 -5.42 28.68 -2.11
CA TYR A 277 -4.11 28.52 -2.72
C TYR A 277 -4.10 28.94 -4.20
N ARG A 278 -5.13 28.56 -4.96
CA ARG A 278 -5.31 28.99 -6.36
C ARG A 278 -5.48 30.49 -6.52
N PHE A 279 -6.04 31.17 -5.52
CA PHE A 279 -6.30 32.59 -5.52
C PHE A 279 -5.07 33.41 -5.09
N THR A 280 -4.32 32.95 -4.08
CA THR A 280 -3.17 33.69 -3.52
C THR A 280 -1.89 33.51 -4.33
N HIS A 281 -1.68 32.36 -4.98
CA HIS A 281 -0.44 32.03 -5.68
C HIS A 281 -0.58 32.04 -7.22
N GLU A 282 -1.41 32.91 -7.79
CA GLU A 282 -1.60 33.17 -9.25
C GLU A 282 -1.20 32.03 -10.22
N SER A 283 -1.80 30.86 -10.04
CA SER A 283 -1.57 29.69 -10.91
C SER A 283 -0.19 29.02 -10.83
N GLU A 284 0.56 29.13 -9.74
CA GLU A 284 1.64 28.17 -9.48
C GLU A 284 1.04 26.89 -8.88
N PRO A 285 1.20 25.73 -9.53
CA PRO A 285 0.65 24.48 -9.03
C PRO A 285 1.32 24.11 -7.70
N PRO A 286 0.62 23.43 -6.78
CA PRO A 286 1.22 22.93 -5.55
C PRO A 286 2.42 22.04 -5.88
N ALA A 287 3.42 21.97 -4.99
CA ALA A 287 4.73 21.29 -5.16
C ALA A 287 4.68 19.77 -5.46
N LEU A 288 3.50 19.21 -5.78
CA LEU A 288 3.26 17.83 -6.18
C LEU A 288 3.91 17.47 -7.51
N GLY A 289 3.97 18.40 -8.47
CA GLY A 289 4.60 18.16 -9.78
C GLY A 289 6.13 18.03 -9.74
N LEU A 290 6.75 18.41 -8.61
CA LEU A 290 8.19 18.26 -8.34
C LEU A 290 8.54 16.95 -7.61
N ARG A 291 7.54 16.10 -7.32
CA ARG A 291 7.79 14.81 -6.65
C ARG A 291 8.41 13.79 -7.61
N VAL A 292 9.32 12.98 -7.09
CA VAL A 292 9.98 11.88 -7.80
C VAL A 292 9.26 10.54 -7.57
N HIS A 293 9.59 9.50 -8.33
CA HIS A 293 8.93 8.19 -8.19
C HIS A 293 9.22 7.57 -6.81
N PRO A 294 8.24 6.96 -6.10
CA PRO A 294 8.49 6.41 -4.77
C PRO A 294 9.45 5.22 -4.79
N GLU A 295 10.36 5.14 -3.81
CA GLU A 295 11.40 4.10 -3.76
C GLU A 295 10.87 2.67 -3.73
N LYS A 296 9.72 2.43 -3.10
CA LYS A 296 9.06 1.11 -3.04
C LYS A 296 8.71 0.53 -4.41
N PHE A 297 8.56 1.38 -5.43
CA PHE A 297 8.22 0.99 -6.79
C PHE A 297 9.37 1.20 -7.78
N ARG A 298 10.55 1.61 -7.29
CA ARG A 298 11.78 1.72 -8.09
C ARG A 298 12.42 0.35 -8.26
N ILE A 299 12.82 0.03 -9.48
CA ILE A 299 13.45 -1.25 -9.82
C ILE A 299 14.99 -1.13 -9.78
N MET A 300 15.51 0.09 -9.92
CA MET A 300 16.96 0.37 -10.03
C MET A 300 17.63 0.81 -8.72
N VAL A 301 16.99 0.62 -7.56
CA VAL A 301 17.58 0.98 -6.26
C VAL A 301 18.84 0.14 -6.00
N GLY A 302 20.00 0.81 -5.93
CA GLY A 302 21.29 0.18 -5.62
C GLY A 302 21.92 -0.65 -6.75
N LYS A 303 21.39 -0.58 -7.98
CA LYS A 303 21.96 -1.26 -9.16
C LYS A 303 22.55 -0.24 -10.13
N ALA A 304 23.79 -0.47 -10.57
CA ALA A 304 24.35 0.31 -11.68
C ALA A 304 23.68 -0.13 -12.99
N PRO A 305 23.20 0.82 -13.82
CA PRO A 305 22.57 0.49 -15.09
C PRO A 305 23.59 -0.17 -16.02
N THR A 306 23.22 -1.32 -16.59
CA THR A 306 24.05 -2.09 -17.52
C THR A 306 23.60 -1.91 -18.97
N SER A 307 22.37 -1.45 -19.19
CA SER A 307 21.74 -1.24 -20.51
C SER A 307 21.16 0.18 -20.66
N GLU A 308 21.08 0.70 -21.90
CA GLU A 308 20.44 1.99 -22.20
C GLU A 308 18.96 2.02 -21.72
N GLU A 309 18.26 0.88 -21.72
CA GLU A 309 16.90 0.79 -21.17
C GLU A 309 16.88 0.99 -19.64
N GLU A 310 17.88 0.49 -18.93
CA GLU A 310 18.02 0.62 -17.48
C GLU A 310 18.41 2.04 -17.07
N GLU A 311 19.20 2.73 -17.90
CA GLU A 311 19.50 4.16 -17.73
C GLU A 311 18.22 5.02 -17.84
N MET A 312 17.36 4.71 -18.81
CA MET A 312 16.09 5.42 -19.00
C MET A 312 15.11 5.16 -17.86
N ILE A 313 15.05 3.93 -17.34
CA ILE A 313 14.25 3.62 -16.14
C ILE A 313 14.72 4.46 -14.95
N LEU A 314 16.04 4.48 -14.69
CA LEU A 314 16.61 5.28 -13.61
C LEU A 314 16.31 6.76 -13.79
N HIS A 315 16.38 7.28 -15.03
CA HIS A 315 16.04 8.67 -15.32
C HIS A 315 14.58 9.00 -14.97
N TYR A 316 13.61 8.21 -15.42
CA TYR A 316 12.20 8.47 -15.08
C TYR A 316 11.87 8.21 -13.61
N GLU A 317 12.62 7.37 -12.90
CA GLU A 317 12.45 7.15 -11.46
C GLU A 317 12.95 8.34 -10.61
N THR A 318 13.98 9.03 -11.08
CA THR A 318 14.71 10.07 -10.33
C THR A 318 14.31 11.51 -10.70
N VAL A 319 13.76 11.72 -11.88
CA VAL A 319 13.33 13.05 -12.36
C VAL A 319 11.85 13.30 -12.05
N SER A 320 11.46 14.54 -11.75
CA SER A 320 10.05 14.89 -11.54
C SER A 320 9.33 15.20 -12.87
N PRO A 321 8.00 15.00 -12.95
CA PRO A 321 7.21 15.31 -14.16
C PRO A 321 7.36 16.73 -14.68
N LEU A 322 7.43 17.73 -13.80
CA LEU A 322 7.66 19.12 -14.23
C LEU A 322 9.08 19.32 -14.75
N THR A 323 10.10 18.80 -14.06
CA THR A 323 11.49 18.90 -14.53
C THR A 323 11.73 18.15 -15.84
N LEU A 324 10.98 17.08 -16.11
CA LEU A 324 11.00 16.37 -17.39
C LEU A 324 10.37 17.21 -18.50
N LEU A 325 9.26 17.89 -18.24
CA LEU A 325 8.66 18.82 -19.20
C LEU A 325 9.57 20.02 -19.49
N GLU A 326 10.27 20.53 -18.47
CA GLU A 326 11.26 21.60 -18.63
C GLU A 326 12.44 21.15 -19.50
N SER A 327 12.99 19.96 -19.26
CA SER A 327 14.12 19.43 -20.06
C SER A 327 13.77 19.14 -21.51
N LYS A 328 12.49 18.85 -21.79
CA LYS A 328 11.95 18.59 -23.13
C LYS A 328 11.47 19.86 -23.85
N SER A 329 11.29 20.96 -23.14
CA SER A 329 10.90 22.24 -23.73
C SER A 329 12.11 22.91 -24.37
N SER A 330 11.95 23.43 -25.58
CA SER A 330 13.01 24.13 -26.30
C SER A 330 13.54 25.32 -25.47
N ASP A 331 14.86 25.34 -25.22
CA ASP A 331 15.62 26.49 -24.71
C ASP A 331 15.25 26.99 -23.29
N GLY A 332 14.91 26.09 -22.36
CA GLY A 332 14.70 26.46 -20.95
C GLY A 332 13.46 27.32 -20.70
N ALA A 333 12.51 27.31 -21.64
CA ALA A 333 11.23 27.98 -21.50
C ALA A 333 10.42 27.37 -20.34
N LYS A 334 9.77 28.23 -19.54
CA LYS A 334 8.86 27.80 -18.47
C LYS A 334 7.74 26.94 -19.06
N VAL A 335 7.44 25.82 -18.42
CA VAL A 335 6.36 24.91 -18.84
C VAL A 335 5.02 25.67 -18.89
N PRO A 336 4.23 25.53 -19.96
CA PRO A 336 2.92 26.17 -20.04
C PRO A 336 2.00 25.75 -18.89
N LEU A 337 1.22 26.69 -18.37
CA LEU A 337 0.29 26.44 -17.27
C LEU A 337 -0.74 25.34 -17.60
N THR A 338 -1.11 25.20 -18.89
CA THR A 338 -1.98 24.13 -19.36
C THR A 338 -1.39 22.76 -19.13
N ASP A 339 -0.09 22.62 -19.31
CA ASP A 339 0.64 21.35 -19.25
C ASP A 339 0.90 20.99 -17.79
N MET A 340 1.19 21.99 -16.95
CA MET A 340 1.25 21.84 -15.50
C MET A 340 -0.06 21.30 -14.91
N LYS A 341 -1.21 21.83 -15.37
CA LYS A 341 -2.54 21.34 -14.95
C LYS A 341 -2.81 19.91 -15.39
N ILE A 342 -2.28 19.49 -16.54
CA ILE A 342 -2.37 18.11 -17.00
C ILE A 342 -1.58 17.20 -16.06
N VAL A 343 -0.35 17.57 -15.70
CA VAL A 343 0.47 16.82 -14.71
C VAL A 343 -0.25 16.70 -13.37
N GLU A 344 -0.83 17.80 -12.87
CA GLU A 344 -1.61 17.80 -11.63
C GLU A 344 -2.77 16.80 -11.69
N ALA A 345 -3.56 16.82 -12.77
CA ALA A 345 -4.68 15.90 -12.96
C ALA A 345 -4.22 14.43 -13.01
N LEU A 346 -3.09 14.14 -13.68
CA LEU A 346 -2.53 12.79 -13.74
C LEU A 346 -2.16 12.23 -12.35
N ILE A 347 -1.61 13.08 -11.48
CA ILE A 347 -1.18 12.67 -10.13
C ILE A 347 -2.36 12.64 -9.15
N LEU A 348 -3.25 13.63 -9.18
CA LEU A 348 -4.33 13.76 -8.20
C LEU A 348 -5.57 12.97 -8.58
N ASP A 349 -6.06 13.13 -9.81
CA ASP A 349 -7.35 12.59 -10.24
C ASP A 349 -7.19 11.14 -10.69
N TYR A 350 -6.13 10.84 -11.45
CA TYR A 350 -5.83 9.49 -11.94
C TYR A 350 -4.93 8.68 -11.01
N LYS A 351 -4.40 9.30 -9.94
CA LYS A 351 -3.55 8.66 -8.92
C LYS A 351 -2.33 7.94 -9.49
N LEU A 352 -1.79 8.43 -10.61
CA LEU A 352 -0.59 7.85 -11.23
C LEU A 352 0.66 8.30 -10.48
N LEU A 353 1.63 7.40 -10.36
CA LEU A 353 2.91 7.69 -9.69
C LEU A 353 3.81 8.55 -10.59
N PRO A 354 4.65 9.45 -10.03
CA PRO A 354 5.44 10.40 -10.82
C PRO A 354 6.28 9.79 -11.96
N GLY A 355 7.01 8.70 -11.69
CA GLY A 355 7.75 7.97 -12.73
C GLY A 355 6.87 7.36 -13.83
N VAL A 356 5.65 6.92 -13.51
CA VAL A 356 4.68 6.44 -14.52
C VAL A 356 4.17 7.62 -15.35
N VAL A 357 3.93 8.76 -14.71
CA VAL A 357 3.56 10.02 -15.37
C VAL A 357 4.67 10.50 -16.32
N ASN A 358 5.94 10.39 -15.92
CA ASN A 358 7.09 10.71 -16.77
C ASN A 358 7.09 9.90 -18.08
N VAL A 359 6.90 8.58 -18.00
CA VAL A 359 6.84 7.72 -19.18
C VAL A 359 5.65 8.09 -20.07
N LEU A 360 4.48 8.36 -19.48
CA LEU A 360 3.28 8.74 -20.22
C LEU A 360 3.46 10.08 -20.95
N ILE A 361 4.05 11.06 -20.29
CA ILE A 361 4.34 12.37 -20.87
C ILE A 361 5.31 12.22 -22.03
N ASP A 362 6.43 11.52 -21.82
CA ASP A 362 7.45 11.33 -22.85
C ASP A 362 6.87 10.61 -24.07
N TYR A 363 6.10 9.55 -23.85
CA TYR A 363 5.38 8.83 -24.90
C TYR A 363 4.45 9.73 -25.72
N ILE A 364 3.65 10.57 -25.06
CA ILE A 364 2.67 11.44 -25.74
C ILE A 364 3.36 12.57 -26.50
N LEU A 365 4.41 13.16 -25.93
CA LEU A 365 5.20 14.20 -26.59
C LEU A 365 5.82 13.67 -27.89
N GLU A 366 6.35 12.45 -27.87
CA GLU A 366 6.95 11.80 -29.05
C GLU A 366 5.92 11.50 -30.16
N ILE A 367 4.70 11.11 -29.81
CA ILE A 367 3.65 10.79 -30.80
C ILE A 367 2.99 12.05 -31.37
N ASN A 368 2.79 13.08 -30.55
CA ASN A 368 1.99 14.24 -30.92
C ASN A 368 2.83 15.47 -31.29
N ASN A 369 4.02 15.28 -31.86
CA ASN A 369 4.93 16.36 -32.28
C ASN A 369 5.17 17.38 -31.16
N MET A 370 5.55 16.92 -29.98
CA MET A 370 5.81 17.73 -28.78
C MET A 370 4.59 18.49 -28.23
N LYS A 371 3.37 17.96 -28.44
CA LYS A 371 2.13 18.58 -27.92
C LYS A 371 1.39 17.69 -26.93
N LEU A 372 1.06 18.25 -25.77
CA LEU A 372 0.21 17.62 -24.77
C LEU A 372 -1.27 17.96 -25.01
N ILE A 373 -1.95 17.11 -25.77
CA ILE A 373 -3.39 17.26 -26.01
C ILE A 373 -4.16 16.66 -24.81
N LYS A 374 -4.75 17.53 -23.98
CA LYS A 374 -5.44 17.17 -22.72
C LYS A 374 -6.37 15.94 -22.85
N SER A 375 -7.29 15.93 -23.81
CA SER A 375 -8.25 14.84 -23.98
C SER A 375 -7.62 13.49 -24.34
N TYR A 376 -6.48 13.52 -25.04
CA TYR A 376 -5.72 12.32 -25.38
C TYR A 376 -4.95 11.79 -24.17
N VAL A 377 -4.32 12.71 -23.41
CA VAL A 377 -3.63 12.41 -22.15
C VAL A 377 -4.58 11.75 -21.15
N GLU A 378 -5.75 12.34 -20.92
CA GLU A 378 -6.78 11.83 -20.01
C GLU A 378 -7.29 10.43 -20.40
N LYS A 379 -7.40 10.15 -21.70
CA LYS A 379 -7.84 8.84 -22.21
C LYS A 379 -6.82 7.75 -21.91
N ILE A 380 -5.53 8.02 -22.16
CA ILE A 380 -4.43 7.08 -21.86
C ILE A 380 -4.28 6.93 -20.35
N ALA A 381 -4.31 8.03 -19.60
CA ALA A 381 -4.23 8.02 -18.15
C ALA A 381 -5.34 7.18 -17.51
N GLY A 382 -6.58 7.31 -17.97
CA GLY A 382 -7.70 6.48 -17.50
C GLY A 382 -7.56 5.00 -17.86
N GLN A 383 -6.87 4.66 -18.94
CA GLN A 383 -6.52 3.27 -19.26
C GLN A 383 -5.43 2.73 -18.32
N TRP A 384 -4.40 3.54 -18.07
CA TRP A 384 -3.26 3.18 -17.22
C TRP A 384 -3.66 3.05 -15.74
N ALA A 385 -4.51 3.96 -15.26
CA ALA A 385 -5.09 3.90 -13.92
C ALA A 385 -5.93 2.63 -13.72
N ARG A 386 -6.74 2.22 -14.71
CA ARG A 386 -7.51 0.97 -14.65
C ARG A 386 -6.64 -0.29 -14.66
N LYS A 387 -5.50 -0.24 -15.34
CA LYS A 387 -4.49 -1.31 -15.34
C LYS A 387 -3.64 -1.33 -14.06
N ASN A 388 -3.80 -0.34 -13.18
CA ASN A 388 -3.10 -0.22 -11.88
C ASN A 388 -1.58 -0.33 -12.02
N ILE A 389 -1.01 0.37 -13.00
CA ILE A 389 0.43 0.39 -13.30
C ILE A 389 1.17 1.12 -12.18
N LYS A 390 2.20 0.49 -11.60
CA LYS A 390 2.94 1.07 -10.48
C LYS A 390 4.41 1.29 -10.77
N THR A 391 5.02 0.53 -11.68
CA THR A 391 6.45 0.65 -11.95
C THR A 391 6.73 1.36 -13.28
N VAL A 392 7.89 2.00 -13.39
CA VAL A 392 8.34 2.66 -14.64
C VAL A 392 8.51 1.62 -15.76
N LYS A 393 8.99 0.42 -15.44
CA LYS A 393 9.15 -0.66 -16.42
C LYS A 393 7.82 -1.10 -17.03
N GLU A 394 6.81 -1.35 -16.20
CA GLU A 394 5.45 -1.69 -16.67
C GLU A 394 4.87 -0.59 -17.58
N ALA A 395 5.10 0.67 -17.21
CA ALA A 395 4.68 1.82 -18.01
C ALA A 395 5.38 1.86 -19.37
N MET A 396 6.69 1.60 -19.42
CA MET A 396 7.47 1.56 -20.66
C MET A 396 7.03 0.41 -21.57
N ASP A 397 6.77 -0.77 -21.02
CA ASP A 397 6.29 -1.93 -21.78
C ASP A 397 4.91 -1.66 -22.39
N LEU A 398 4.01 -1.04 -21.64
CA LEU A 398 2.69 -0.66 -22.13
C LEU A 398 2.75 0.46 -23.18
N ALA A 399 3.64 1.44 -23.02
CA ALA A 399 3.89 2.47 -24.04
C ALA A 399 4.42 1.84 -25.35
N LYS A 400 5.32 0.85 -25.26
CA LYS A 400 5.80 0.07 -26.42
C LYS A 400 4.64 -0.68 -27.11
N GLU A 401 3.76 -1.32 -26.35
CA GLU A 401 2.57 -2.00 -26.89
C GLU A 401 1.59 -1.04 -27.58
N GLU A 402 1.29 0.10 -26.95
CA GLU A 402 0.40 1.13 -27.51
C GLU A 402 0.99 1.75 -28.78
N TYR A 403 2.31 1.95 -28.84
CA TYR A 403 3.01 2.37 -30.06
C TYR A 403 2.87 1.33 -31.18
N LYS A 404 3.15 0.05 -30.89
CA LYS A 404 3.02 -1.07 -31.85
C LYS A 404 1.59 -1.19 -32.38
N ASN A 405 0.58 -0.97 -31.54
CA ASN A 405 -0.83 -1.03 -31.94
C ASN A 405 -1.28 0.20 -32.74
N SER A 406 -0.79 1.40 -32.40
CA SER A 406 -1.08 2.64 -33.14
C SER A 406 -0.48 2.61 -34.56
N GLY A 407 0.73 2.05 -34.73
CA GLY A 407 1.34 1.86 -36.06
C GLY A 407 0.66 0.80 -36.94
N LYS A 408 -0.04 -0.18 -36.35
CA LYS A 408 -0.88 -1.15 -37.09
C LYS A 408 -2.16 -0.52 -37.59
N LEU A 409 -2.75 0.42 -36.84
CA LEU A 409 -3.92 1.20 -37.28
C LEU A 409 -3.60 2.08 -38.50
N GLU A 410 -2.43 2.72 -38.56
CA GLU A 410 -2.02 3.49 -39.74
C GLU A 410 -1.76 2.64 -41.00
N LYS A 411 -1.36 1.37 -40.83
CA LYS A 411 -1.20 0.42 -41.96
C LYS A 411 -2.54 -0.18 -42.40
N GLY A 412 -3.43 -0.49 -41.46
CA GLY A 412 -4.78 -0.99 -41.75
C GLY A 412 -5.68 0.03 -42.46
N VAL A 413 -5.53 1.32 -42.15
CA VAL A 413 -6.27 2.39 -42.86
C VAL A 413 -5.77 2.57 -44.30
N LYS A 414 -4.50 2.25 -44.60
CA LYS A 414 -3.95 2.29 -45.97
C LYS A 414 -4.39 1.11 -46.83
N GLU A 415 -4.61 -0.07 -46.26
CA GLU A 415 -5.09 -1.24 -47.03
C GLU A 415 -6.60 -1.19 -47.31
N VAL A 416 -7.40 -0.58 -46.43
CA VAL A 416 -8.86 -0.44 -46.64
C VAL A 416 -9.20 0.72 -47.61
N ALA A 417 -8.29 1.68 -47.82
CA ALA A 417 -8.47 2.80 -48.74
C ALA A 417 -8.06 2.52 -50.21
N VAL A 418 -7.52 1.34 -50.52
CA VAL A 418 -7.07 0.99 -51.90
C VAL A 418 -8.18 0.32 -52.74
N THR A 419 -9.33 -0.04 -52.15
CA THR A 419 -10.39 -0.80 -52.84
C THR A 419 -11.67 -0.03 -53.16
N LYS A 420 -11.72 1.31 -53.00
CA LYS A 420 -12.83 2.11 -53.53
C LYS A 420 -12.35 3.43 -54.16
N GLU A 421 -12.86 3.64 -55.37
CA GLU A 421 -12.99 4.89 -56.12
C GLU A 421 -11.80 5.38 -56.96
N LYS A 422 -11.77 4.83 -58.19
CA LYS A 422 -11.54 5.61 -59.41
C LYS A 422 -12.67 6.64 -59.56
N GLN A 423 -12.35 7.94 -59.59
CA GLN A 423 -12.64 8.87 -60.71
C GLN A 423 -12.36 10.35 -60.36
N THR A 424 -11.80 11.04 -61.36
CA THR A 424 -11.80 12.49 -61.65
C THR A 424 -10.94 13.51 -60.86
N THR A 425 -9.89 13.94 -61.59
CA THR A 425 -9.42 15.33 -61.87
C THR A 425 -8.64 16.18 -60.86
N LYS A 426 -7.34 16.34 -61.18
CA LYS A 426 -6.45 17.53 -61.08
C LYS A 426 -6.66 18.54 -59.93
N ARG A 427 -5.67 18.65 -59.03
CA ARG A 427 -4.77 19.82 -58.89
C ARG A 427 -3.63 19.60 -57.90
N GLN A 428 -2.62 20.44 -58.04
CA GLN A 428 -1.21 20.33 -57.62
C GLN A 428 -0.92 20.46 -56.11
N ASN A 429 0.24 19.88 -55.76
CA ASN A 429 1.21 20.29 -54.75
C ASN A 429 0.74 20.56 -53.31
N ASN A 430 1.27 19.78 -52.36
CA ASN A 430 2.42 20.27 -51.63
C ASN A 430 3.26 19.15 -51.01
N ASN A 431 4.57 19.29 -51.22
CA ASN A 431 5.65 18.46 -50.73
C ASN A 431 5.66 18.49 -49.19
N ARG A 432 5.17 17.44 -48.52
CA ARG A 432 5.41 17.24 -47.08
C ARG A 432 6.75 16.56 -46.92
N TYR A 433 7.76 17.37 -46.63
CA TYR A 433 9.04 16.96 -46.10
C TYR A 433 8.80 16.19 -44.79
N ILE A 434 8.86 14.86 -44.84
CA ILE A 434 8.83 14.01 -43.65
C ILE A 434 10.23 14.07 -43.06
N LYS A 435 10.45 15.01 -42.13
CA LYS A 435 11.60 14.96 -41.25
C LYS A 435 11.41 13.70 -40.39
N LYS A 436 12.27 12.71 -40.57
CA LYS A 436 12.34 11.53 -39.70
C LYS A 436 12.91 12.01 -38.37
N ASP A 437 12.05 12.49 -37.49
CA ASP A 437 12.46 12.72 -36.11
C ASP A 437 12.72 11.36 -35.45
N ARG A 438 13.85 11.34 -34.75
CA ARG A 438 14.50 10.13 -34.24
C ARG A 438 13.67 9.61 -33.08
N LEU A 439 13.13 8.40 -33.23
CA LEU A 439 12.51 7.66 -32.13
C LEU A 439 13.47 7.57 -30.93
N PRO A 440 12.98 7.67 -29.68
CA PRO A 440 13.78 7.39 -28.49
C PRO A 440 14.43 6.00 -28.59
N LYS A 441 15.70 5.89 -28.21
CA LYS A 441 16.47 4.67 -28.43
C LYS A 441 15.85 3.43 -27.76
N TRP A 442 15.30 3.58 -26.55
CA TRP A 442 14.59 2.54 -25.80
C TRP A 442 13.34 1.97 -26.50
N LEU A 443 12.77 2.68 -27.49
CA LEU A 443 11.63 2.21 -28.30
C LEU A 443 12.09 1.37 -29.51
N THR A 444 13.38 1.38 -29.84
CA THR A 444 13.94 0.80 -31.08
C THR A 444 14.87 -0.40 -30.89
N GLU A 445 15.36 -0.68 -29.67
CA GLU A 445 16.51 -1.57 -29.48
C GLU A 445 16.29 -3.06 -29.73
N GLU A 446 15.05 -3.58 -29.67
CA GLU A 446 14.79 -4.98 -30.09
C GLU A 446 15.13 -5.24 -31.58
N LYS A 447 15.23 -4.19 -32.42
CA LYS A 447 15.54 -4.35 -33.85
C LYS A 447 17.03 -4.42 -34.17
N LYS A 448 17.93 -4.03 -33.27
CA LYS A 448 19.38 -4.06 -33.55
C LYS A 448 20.02 -5.37 -33.12
N GLU A 449 19.56 -6.01 -32.05
CA GLU A 449 20.11 -7.31 -31.64
C GLU A 449 19.61 -8.49 -32.49
N LYS A 450 18.40 -8.39 -33.09
CA LYS A 450 17.87 -9.45 -33.96
C LYS A 450 18.32 -9.41 -35.43
N ASN A 451 18.88 -8.29 -35.92
CA ASN A 451 19.22 -8.12 -37.34
C ASN A 451 20.71 -8.18 -37.67
N LEU A 452 21.59 -8.54 -36.73
CA LEU A 452 23.04 -8.60 -36.96
C LEU A 452 23.64 -10.02 -36.84
N VAL A 453 22.84 -11.06 -36.61
CA VAL A 453 23.35 -12.45 -36.44
C VAL A 453 22.71 -13.49 -37.37
N GLU A 454 21.66 -13.16 -38.13
CA GLU A 454 20.97 -14.14 -39.00
C GLU A 454 20.99 -13.69 -40.47
N ASP A 455 22.02 -14.12 -41.24
CA ASP A 455 21.84 -14.76 -42.57
C ASP A 455 23.16 -15.01 -43.35
N SER A 456 24.26 -14.31 -43.06
CA SER A 456 25.49 -14.43 -43.89
C SER A 456 26.48 -15.51 -43.44
N ASP A 457 26.62 -15.73 -42.12
CA ASP A 457 27.74 -16.49 -41.58
C ASP A 457 27.41 -17.98 -41.37
N ILE A 458 26.14 -18.29 -41.07
CA ILE A 458 25.64 -19.68 -40.96
C ILE A 458 25.67 -20.37 -42.33
N SER A 459 25.36 -19.63 -43.40
CA SER A 459 25.36 -20.11 -44.79
C SER A 459 26.77 -20.53 -45.25
N LYS A 460 27.78 -19.71 -44.92
CA LYS A 460 29.18 -19.98 -45.24
C LYS A 460 29.76 -21.13 -44.40
N MET A 461 29.46 -21.18 -43.10
CA MET A 461 29.87 -22.31 -42.25
C MET A 461 29.23 -23.64 -42.68
N LYS A 462 28.00 -23.62 -43.19
CA LYS A 462 27.31 -24.83 -43.68
C LYS A 462 27.94 -25.35 -44.98
N GLU A 463 28.30 -24.47 -45.93
CA GLU A 463 29.06 -24.86 -47.13
C GLU A 463 30.45 -25.40 -46.80
N GLU A 464 31.14 -24.79 -45.82
CA GLU A 464 32.48 -25.23 -45.41
C GLU A 464 32.45 -26.58 -44.67
N LEU A 465 31.40 -26.86 -43.90
CA LEU A 465 31.17 -28.17 -43.29
C LEU A 465 30.81 -29.25 -44.33
N GLU A 466 29.97 -28.94 -45.31
CA GLU A 466 29.61 -29.90 -46.36
C GLU A 466 30.80 -30.27 -47.27
N THR A 467 31.68 -29.31 -47.56
CA THR A 467 32.91 -29.55 -48.33
C THR A 467 33.91 -30.41 -47.54
N LYS A 468 34.12 -30.14 -46.25
CA LYS A 468 34.93 -31.01 -45.37
C LYS A 468 34.35 -32.41 -45.23
N LEU A 469 33.03 -32.55 -45.14
CA LEU A 469 32.36 -33.86 -45.01
C LEU A 469 32.45 -34.67 -46.31
N LYS A 470 32.42 -34.03 -47.48
CA LYS A 470 32.71 -34.67 -48.77
C LYS A 470 34.17 -35.11 -48.88
N GLN A 471 35.13 -34.30 -48.44
CA GLN A 471 36.55 -34.68 -48.44
C GLN A 471 36.84 -35.88 -47.52
N LEU A 472 36.25 -35.91 -46.32
CA LEU A 472 36.40 -37.06 -45.40
C LEU A 472 35.76 -38.34 -45.95
N LYS A 473 34.61 -38.25 -46.63
CA LYS A 473 34.01 -39.41 -47.33
C LYS A 473 34.89 -39.90 -48.48
N LEU A 474 35.57 -39.00 -49.19
CA LEU A 474 36.47 -39.36 -50.28
C LEU A 474 37.78 -39.99 -49.78
N GLN A 475 38.28 -39.54 -48.62
CA GLN A 475 39.44 -40.15 -47.95
C GLN A 475 39.11 -41.54 -47.41
N ARG A 476 37.95 -41.71 -46.77
CA ARG A 476 37.52 -43.03 -46.29
C ARG A 476 37.35 -44.05 -47.42
N ASN A 477 36.81 -43.63 -48.57
CA ASN A 477 36.68 -44.51 -49.74
C ASN A 477 38.02 -44.79 -50.47
N ARG A 478 39.13 -44.11 -50.10
CA ARG A 478 40.49 -44.39 -50.60
C ARG A 478 41.32 -45.23 -49.64
N GLU A 479 40.88 -45.41 -48.40
CA GLU A 479 41.52 -46.32 -47.43
C GLU A 479 40.90 -47.73 -47.47
N ASP A 480 39.66 -47.86 -47.98
CA ASP A 480 38.94 -49.13 -48.14
C ASP A 480 38.98 -49.70 -49.59
N SER A 481 39.91 -49.25 -50.45
CA SER A 481 40.19 -49.77 -51.81
C SER A 481 41.67 -49.67 -52.12
#